data_AF-A0A356U4H1-F1
#
_entry.id   AF-A0A356U4H1-F1
#
_cell.length_a   1.000
_cell.length_b   1.000
_cell.length_c   1.000
_cell.angle_alpha   90.00
_cell.angle_beta   90.00
_cell.angle_gamma   90.00
#
_symmetry.space_group_name_H-M   'P 1'
#
loop_
_entity.id
_entity.type
_entity.pdbx_description
1 polymer ?
#
loop_
_entity_poly.entity_id
_entity_poly.type
_entity_poly.pdbx_seq_one_letter_code
_entity_poly.pdbx_strand_id
1 'polypeptide(L)'
;MTGIGTQYKKTTDAPNSDHYDELRALEPDVLRKRFKDFETEFLNSLELSINGQTQVLTLSHAKIDIIGYKKRPRKTILTYQVKLSEWPKTLAWQYGKIYGDSALRWQMYKKDEYNWSQWQWLRNGKPSSVIDINHPEPLSTTQRFLQFTSIGFDHVIPKGWDHILFIVGMALSSLLWRQLLLLVTTFTLAHTLTLGLAMIGVVEVSARIVEPLIAFSIVYVAIENLMTHQSIKRKSIVVFLFGLIHG
;
A
#
# COMPACT_ATOMS: atom_id res chain seq x y z
N MET A 1 3.49 -0.59 -23.48
CA MET A 1 4.02 -1.70 -22.67
C MET A 1 2.96 -2.18 -21.70
N THR A 2 2.43 -3.36 -22.00
CA THR A 2 1.75 -4.34 -21.13
C THR A 2 0.53 -3.98 -20.27
N GLY A 3 0.25 -2.71 -19.94
CA GLY A 3 -0.95 -2.32 -19.20
C GLY A 3 -1.09 -2.98 -17.82
N ILE A 4 -0.07 -2.85 -16.96
CA ILE A 4 -0.18 -3.30 -15.57
C ILE A 4 -1.02 -2.29 -14.81
N GLY A 5 -2.33 -2.55 -14.71
CA GLY A 5 -3.16 -1.91 -13.70
C GLY A 5 -3.12 -2.68 -12.38
N THR A 6 -3.65 -2.08 -11.32
CA THR A 6 -3.84 -2.73 -10.00
C THR A 6 -5.00 -3.73 -9.98
N GLN A 7 -5.58 -4.04 -11.15
CA GLN A 7 -6.70 -4.96 -11.31
C GLN A 7 -6.38 -6.42 -10.99
N TYR A 8 -5.10 -6.83 -11.01
CA TYR A 8 -4.67 -8.20 -10.73
C TYR A 8 -3.83 -8.27 -9.44
N LYS A 9 -4.17 -9.19 -8.53
CA LYS A 9 -3.46 -9.37 -7.26
C LYS A 9 -2.08 -10.00 -7.44
N LYS A 10 -1.91 -10.91 -8.41
CA LYS A 10 -0.62 -11.47 -8.80
C LYS A 10 -0.32 -11.10 -10.24
N THR A 11 0.95 -10.82 -10.52
CA THR A 11 1.39 -10.52 -11.89
C THR A 11 1.24 -11.70 -12.85
N THR A 12 1.08 -12.92 -12.33
CA THR A 12 0.75 -14.14 -13.08
C THR A 12 -0.67 -14.15 -13.62
N ASP A 13 -1.59 -13.42 -12.98
CA ASP A 13 -3.02 -13.44 -13.31
C ASP A 13 -3.37 -12.43 -14.41
N ALA A 14 -2.40 -11.60 -14.77
CA ALA A 14 -2.55 -10.60 -15.82
C ALA A 14 -2.39 -11.24 -17.21
N PRO A 15 -3.15 -10.80 -18.23
CA PRO A 15 -3.09 -11.35 -19.60
C PRO A 15 -1.69 -11.31 -20.22
N ASN A 16 -0.86 -10.36 -19.80
CA ASN A 16 0.49 -10.16 -20.32
C ASN A 16 1.58 -10.70 -19.36
N SER A 17 1.24 -11.68 -18.51
CA SER A 17 2.12 -12.20 -17.46
C SER A 17 3.45 -12.72 -17.97
N ASP A 18 3.43 -13.51 -19.04
CA ASP A 18 4.62 -14.05 -19.69
C ASP A 18 5.52 -12.92 -20.22
N HIS A 19 4.92 -11.89 -20.81
CA HIS A 19 5.66 -10.75 -21.31
C HIS A 19 6.36 -9.95 -20.18
N TYR A 20 5.81 -9.93 -18.96
CA TYR A 20 6.52 -9.37 -17.80
C TYR A 20 7.75 -10.18 -17.41
N ASP A 21 7.64 -11.50 -17.43
CA ASP A 21 8.73 -12.38 -17.06
C ASP A 21 9.88 -12.31 -18.08
N GLU A 22 9.55 -12.12 -19.36
CA GLU A 22 10.52 -11.78 -20.40
C GLU A 22 11.23 -10.46 -20.08
N LEU A 23 10.48 -9.38 -19.82
CA LEU A 23 11.06 -8.07 -19.51
C LEU A 23 11.95 -8.10 -18.26
N ARG A 24 11.54 -8.86 -17.23
CA ARG A 24 12.32 -9.03 -15.99
C ARG A 24 13.63 -9.79 -16.20
N ALA A 25 13.67 -10.66 -17.21
CA ALA A 25 14.84 -11.47 -17.55
C ALA A 25 15.87 -10.74 -18.42
N LEU A 26 15.53 -9.58 -19.00
CA LEU A 26 16.46 -8.82 -19.84
C LEU A 26 17.59 -8.21 -19.00
N GLU A 27 18.78 -8.09 -19.57
CA GLU A 27 19.85 -7.29 -18.95
C GLU A 27 19.42 -5.82 -18.76
N PRO A 28 19.90 -5.09 -17.73
CA PRO A 28 19.49 -3.72 -17.45
C PRO A 28 19.53 -2.80 -18.68
N ASP A 29 20.62 -2.84 -19.45
CA ASP A 29 20.80 -1.99 -20.64
C ASP A 29 19.83 -2.35 -21.77
N VAL A 30 19.55 -3.64 -21.93
CA VAL A 30 18.58 -4.14 -22.93
C VAL A 30 17.16 -3.72 -22.54
N LEU A 31 16.81 -3.86 -21.27
CA LEU A 31 15.53 -3.40 -20.75
C LEU A 31 15.38 -1.89 -20.90
N ARG A 32 16.44 -1.12 -20.62
CA ARG A 32 16.44 0.34 -20.81
C ARG A 32 16.22 0.72 -22.26
N LYS A 33 16.92 0.06 -23.20
CA LYS A 33 16.77 0.30 -24.63
C LYS A 33 15.34 0.03 -25.08
N ARG A 34 14.77 -1.10 -24.66
CA ARG A 34 13.37 -1.45 -24.97
C ARG A 34 12.39 -0.43 -24.39
N PHE A 35 12.61 0.03 -23.15
CA PHE A 35 11.77 1.06 -22.53
C PHE A 35 11.83 2.39 -23.27
N LYS A 36 12.97 2.74 -23.88
CA LYS A 36 13.14 4.00 -24.63
C LYS A 36 12.11 4.13 -25.77
N ASP A 37 11.81 3.04 -26.45
CA ASP A 37 10.85 3.03 -27.56
C ASP A 37 9.40 3.28 -27.08
N PHE A 38 9.12 2.97 -25.81
CA PHE A 38 7.82 3.17 -25.16
C PHE A 38 7.74 4.43 -24.30
N GLU A 39 8.88 5.07 -24.02
CA GLU A 39 8.99 6.15 -23.04
C GLU A 39 8.12 7.36 -23.39
N THR A 40 7.95 7.67 -24.67
CA THR A 40 7.04 8.73 -25.13
C THR A 40 5.58 8.41 -24.80
N GLU A 41 5.12 7.18 -25.05
CA GLU A 41 3.75 6.75 -24.72
C GLU A 41 3.53 6.76 -23.20
N PHE A 42 4.54 6.34 -22.44
CA PHE A 42 4.52 6.41 -20.99
C PHE A 42 4.41 7.86 -20.50
N LEU A 43 5.27 8.76 -20.96
CA LEU A 43 5.26 10.16 -20.55
C LEU A 43 3.97 10.89 -20.94
N ASN A 44 3.38 10.58 -22.10
CA ASN A 44 2.10 11.15 -22.52
C ASN A 44 0.92 10.75 -21.61
N SER A 45 1.09 9.72 -20.78
CA SER A 45 0.08 9.31 -19.80
C SER A 45 0.23 9.99 -18.44
N LEU A 46 1.34 10.71 -18.23
CA LEU A 46 1.66 11.39 -17.00
C LEU A 46 1.41 12.87 -17.17
N GLU A 47 0.89 13.51 -16.13
CA GLU A 47 0.72 14.95 -16.13
C GLU A 47 1.34 15.52 -14.86
N LEU A 48 2.37 16.35 -15.03
CA LEU A 48 2.87 17.22 -13.98
C LEU A 48 2.42 18.64 -14.32
N SER A 49 1.53 19.22 -13.52
CA SER A 49 1.16 20.63 -13.63
C SER A 49 1.85 21.42 -12.53
N ILE A 50 2.53 22.50 -12.91
CA ILE A 50 3.16 23.45 -11.99
C ILE A 50 2.61 24.84 -12.30
N ASN A 51 2.12 25.55 -11.29
CA ASN A 51 1.46 26.85 -11.43
C ASN A 51 0.31 26.83 -12.47
N GLY A 52 -0.38 25.70 -12.60
CA GLY A 52 -1.47 25.49 -13.57
C GLY A 52 -1.00 25.19 -15.00
N GLN A 53 0.30 25.09 -15.26
CA GLN A 53 0.86 24.76 -16.57
C GLN A 53 1.46 23.35 -16.58
N THR A 54 1.05 22.55 -17.57
CA THR A 54 1.61 21.20 -17.80
C THR A 54 3.08 21.29 -18.21
N GLN A 55 3.92 20.49 -17.56
CA GLN A 55 5.36 20.50 -17.70
C GLN A 55 5.84 19.34 -18.57
N VAL A 56 6.78 19.63 -19.47
CA VAL A 56 7.44 18.60 -20.28
C VAL A 56 8.63 18.05 -19.50
N LEU A 57 8.55 16.76 -19.19
CA LEU A 57 9.55 16.05 -18.41
C LEU A 57 10.68 15.52 -19.31
N THR A 58 11.92 15.66 -18.84
CA THR A 58 13.12 15.12 -19.50
C THR A 58 13.80 14.11 -18.59
N LEU A 59 14.20 12.95 -19.12
CA LEU A 59 14.89 11.96 -18.33
C LEU A 59 16.29 12.45 -17.98
N SER A 60 16.64 12.45 -16.69
CA SER A 60 17.98 12.80 -16.20
C SER A 60 18.78 11.58 -15.76
N HIS A 61 18.12 10.61 -15.14
CA HIS A 61 18.77 9.41 -14.62
C HIS A 61 17.84 8.21 -14.71
N ALA A 62 18.41 7.05 -15.01
CA ALA A 62 17.71 5.78 -14.98
C ALA A 62 18.58 4.74 -14.28
N LYS A 63 18.02 4.08 -13.27
CA LYS A 63 18.64 2.97 -12.57
C LYS A 63 17.71 1.77 -12.62
N ILE A 64 18.14 0.73 -13.32
CA ILE A 64 17.46 -0.56 -13.36
C ILE A 64 18.28 -1.50 -12.49
N ASP A 65 17.63 -2.16 -11.53
CA ASP A 65 18.31 -3.08 -10.62
C ASP A 65 18.90 -4.29 -11.38
N ILE A 66 19.75 -5.11 -10.77
CA ILE A 66 20.27 -6.33 -11.44
C ILE A 66 19.15 -7.37 -11.72
N ILE A 67 19.45 -8.39 -12.54
CA ILE A 67 18.50 -9.49 -12.78
C ILE A 67 18.31 -10.27 -11.47
N GLY A 68 17.08 -10.22 -10.94
CA GLY A 68 16.67 -11.00 -9.78
C GLY A 68 15.86 -12.23 -10.17
N TYR A 69 15.09 -12.76 -9.20
CA TYR A 69 14.15 -13.83 -9.46
C TYR A 69 13.00 -13.36 -10.37
N LYS A 70 12.82 -13.99 -11.53
CA LYS A 70 11.90 -13.57 -12.60
C LYS A 70 10.44 -13.40 -12.15
N LYS A 71 10.00 -14.13 -11.11
CA LYS A 71 8.64 -14.03 -10.58
C LYS A 71 8.44 -12.87 -9.59
N ARG A 72 9.47 -12.05 -9.33
CA ARG A 72 9.37 -10.85 -8.49
C ARG A 72 9.49 -9.58 -9.34
N PRO A 73 8.75 -8.51 -9.00
CA PRO A 73 8.97 -7.21 -9.62
C PRO A 73 10.41 -6.75 -9.47
N ARG A 74 11.01 -6.30 -10.57
CA ARG A 74 12.36 -5.74 -10.59
C ARG A 74 12.27 -4.23 -10.45
N LYS A 75 12.96 -3.68 -9.45
CA LYS A 75 12.92 -2.25 -9.16
C LYS A 75 13.58 -1.46 -10.29
N THR A 76 12.87 -0.46 -10.80
CA THR A 76 13.39 0.50 -11.77
C THR A 76 13.10 1.90 -11.24
N ILE A 77 14.12 2.75 -11.22
CA ILE A 77 14.03 4.14 -10.80
C ILE A 77 14.31 4.99 -12.04
N LEU A 78 13.31 5.76 -12.48
CA LEU A 78 13.44 6.75 -13.53
C LEU A 78 13.31 8.13 -12.89
N THR A 79 14.30 8.98 -13.11
CA THR A 79 14.31 10.36 -12.62
C THR A 79 14.08 11.28 -13.81
N TYR A 80 12.97 11.99 -13.77
CA TYR A 80 12.63 13.02 -14.72
C TYR A 80 12.81 14.40 -14.09
N GLN A 81 13.24 15.36 -14.90
CA GLN A 81 13.47 16.74 -14.51
C GLN A 81 12.86 17.70 -15.53
N VAL A 82 12.49 18.88 -15.04
CA VAL A 82 12.07 20.02 -15.86
C VAL A 82 12.70 21.27 -15.27
N LYS A 83 13.17 22.16 -16.15
CA LYS A 83 13.66 23.47 -15.74
C LYS A 83 12.48 24.45 -15.72
N LEU A 84 12.21 25.01 -14.55
CA LEU A 84 11.11 25.96 -14.39
C LEU A 84 11.58 27.39 -14.75
N SER A 85 10.69 28.16 -15.34
CA SER A 85 10.88 29.60 -15.59
C SER A 85 10.67 30.42 -14.32
N GLU A 86 9.77 29.98 -13.45
CA GLU A 86 9.39 30.64 -12.20
C GLU A 86 9.43 29.67 -11.03
N TRP A 87 9.47 30.21 -9.81
CA TRP A 87 9.38 29.40 -8.60
C TRP A 87 8.00 28.71 -8.52
N PRO A 88 7.95 27.40 -8.19
CA PRO A 88 6.69 26.67 -8.14
C PRO A 88 5.91 27.08 -6.87
N LYS A 89 4.66 27.51 -7.06
CA LYS A 89 3.70 27.83 -5.99
C LYS A 89 2.71 26.68 -5.80
N THR A 90 2.25 26.10 -6.91
CA THR A 90 1.33 24.97 -6.89
C THR A 90 1.85 23.80 -7.73
N LEU A 91 1.51 22.58 -7.30
CA LEU A 91 1.85 21.34 -7.98
C LEU A 91 0.61 20.43 -8.05
N ALA A 92 0.40 19.79 -9.20
CA ALA A 92 -0.54 18.68 -9.33
C ALA A 92 0.10 17.57 -10.16
N TRP A 93 -0.19 16.32 -9.79
CA TRP A 93 0.34 15.14 -10.44
C TRP A 93 -0.77 14.17 -10.81
N GLN A 94 -0.74 13.69 -12.04
CA GLN A 94 -1.61 12.63 -12.53
C GLN A 94 -0.78 11.49 -13.08
N TYR A 95 -1.15 10.28 -12.68
CA TYR A 95 -0.56 9.05 -13.19
C TYR A 95 -1.51 8.38 -14.18
N GLY A 96 -0.95 7.74 -15.21
CA GLY A 96 -1.75 7.13 -16.27
C GLY A 96 -2.62 5.99 -15.76
N LYS A 97 -3.93 6.06 -15.99
CA LYS A 97 -4.93 5.06 -15.55
C LYS A 97 -4.55 3.62 -15.93
N ILE A 98 -3.97 3.44 -17.11
CA ILE A 98 -3.57 2.13 -17.67
C ILE A 98 -2.41 1.46 -16.91
N TYR A 99 -1.72 2.21 -16.05
CA TYR A 99 -0.60 1.76 -15.22
C TYR A 99 -0.97 1.57 -13.75
N GLY A 100 -2.27 1.63 -13.42
CA GLY A 100 -2.81 1.35 -12.10
C GLY A 100 -2.72 2.50 -11.11
N ASP A 101 -2.79 2.15 -9.82
CA ASP A 101 -2.70 3.11 -8.73
C ASP A 101 -1.25 3.57 -8.51
N SER A 102 -1.08 4.84 -8.12
CA SER A 102 0.22 5.45 -7.87
C SER A 102 0.31 5.98 -6.45
N ALA A 103 1.44 5.77 -5.80
CA ALA A 103 1.78 6.41 -4.53
C ALA A 103 2.62 7.66 -4.80
N LEU A 104 2.06 8.84 -4.53
CA LEU A 104 2.72 10.14 -4.68
C LEU A 104 3.26 10.61 -3.33
N ARG A 105 4.50 11.11 -3.33
CA ARG A 105 5.06 11.95 -2.27
C ARG A 105 5.94 13.01 -2.90
N TRP A 106 6.09 14.14 -2.24
CA TRP A 106 6.90 15.25 -2.73
C TRP A 106 7.70 15.86 -1.58
N GLN A 107 8.72 16.62 -1.95
CA GLN A 107 9.50 17.42 -1.01
C GLN A 107 10.04 18.65 -1.73
N MET A 108 10.26 19.72 -0.97
CA MET A 108 11.15 20.79 -1.41
C MET A 108 12.51 20.52 -0.82
N TYR A 109 13.56 20.45 -1.63
CA TYR A 109 14.88 20.27 -1.06
C TYR A 109 15.23 21.43 -0.12
N LYS A 110 15.47 21.09 1.14
CA LYS A 110 16.02 21.97 2.16
C LYS A 110 17.26 21.29 2.69
N LYS A 111 18.35 22.04 2.76
CA LYS A 111 19.62 21.50 3.26
C LYS A 111 19.41 21.04 4.71
N ASP A 112 19.85 19.82 5.02
CA ASP A 112 19.83 19.23 6.35
C ASP A 112 18.43 19.02 6.99
N GLU A 113 17.35 19.08 6.20
CA GLU A 113 15.98 18.81 6.66
C GLU A 113 15.36 17.61 5.92
N TYR A 114 14.81 16.64 6.67
CA TYR A 114 13.94 15.61 6.09
C TYR A 114 12.48 16.12 6.10
N ASN A 115 11.99 16.52 4.93
CA ASN A 115 10.70 17.21 4.80
C ASN A 115 9.80 16.61 3.71
N TRP A 116 9.83 15.29 3.56
CA TRP A 116 8.90 14.60 2.67
C TRP A 116 7.46 14.72 3.15
N SER A 117 6.56 14.96 2.20
CA SER A 117 5.12 14.85 2.41
C SER A 117 4.75 13.42 2.82
N GLN A 118 3.57 13.29 3.44
CA GLN A 118 2.91 12.00 3.56
C GLN A 118 2.60 11.42 2.18
N TRP A 119 2.48 10.10 2.10
CA TRP A 119 2.06 9.41 0.88
C TRP A 119 0.61 9.72 0.54
N GLN A 120 0.35 10.04 -0.72
CA GLN A 120 -0.98 10.17 -1.30
C GLN A 120 -1.21 9.03 -2.30
N TRP A 121 -2.25 8.24 -2.07
CA TRP A 121 -2.65 7.18 -3.00
C TRP A 121 -3.58 7.74 -4.07
N LEU A 122 -3.10 7.78 -5.31
CA LEU A 122 -3.86 8.16 -6.49
C LEU A 122 -4.41 6.91 -7.16
N ARG A 123 -5.74 6.85 -7.34
CA ARG A 123 -6.42 5.67 -7.88
C ARG A 123 -7.17 5.98 -9.16
N ASN A 124 -7.26 4.99 -10.04
CA ASN A 124 -8.03 5.08 -11.29
C ASN A 124 -7.64 6.25 -12.22
N GLY A 125 -6.38 6.68 -12.17
CA GLY A 125 -5.87 7.80 -12.95
C GLY A 125 -6.41 9.17 -12.55
N LYS A 126 -7.02 9.30 -11.35
CA LYS A 126 -7.40 10.61 -10.81
C LYS A 126 -6.15 11.45 -10.52
N PRO A 127 -6.15 12.75 -10.84
CA PRO A 127 -5.07 13.65 -10.45
C PRO A 127 -5.03 13.83 -8.94
N SER A 128 -3.87 14.23 -8.41
CA SER A 128 -3.77 14.77 -7.06
C SER A 128 -4.62 16.04 -6.94
N SER A 129 -4.96 16.43 -5.70
CA SER A 129 -5.39 17.81 -5.45
C SER A 129 -4.28 18.79 -5.86
N VAL A 130 -4.64 20.06 -6.07
CA VAL A 130 -3.66 21.12 -6.20
C VAL A 130 -2.93 21.26 -4.86
N ILE A 131 -1.62 21.01 -4.87
CA ILE A 131 -0.74 21.10 -3.72
C ILE A 131 -0.16 22.51 -3.72
N ASP A 132 -0.52 23.32 -2.73
CA ASP A 132 0.21 24.56 -2.45
C ASP A 132 1.53 24.19 -1.77
N ILE A 133 2.63 24.55 -2.41
CA ILE A 133 3.98 24.20 -1.99
C ILE A 133 4.45 25.07 -0.81
N ASN A 134 3.94 26.31 -0.73
CA ASN A 134 4.28 27.24 0.36
C ASN A 134 3.42 26.98 1.60
N HIS A 135 2.19 26.52 1.39
CA HIS A 135 1.25 26.14 2.44
C HIS A 135 0.68 24.76 2.15
N PRO A 136 1.45 23.69 2.34
CA PRO A 136 0.91 22.36 2.21
C PRO A 136 -0.11 22.14 3.32
N GLU A 137 -1.38 22.43 3.01
CA GLU A 137 -2.51 22.27 3.90
C GLU A 137 -2.42 20.87 4.51
N PRO A 138 -2.16 20.74 5.82
CA PRO A 138 -2.22 19.44 6.46
C PRO A 138 -3.65 18.95 6.28
N LEU A 139 -3.82 17.76 5.69
CA LEU A 139 -5.14 17.11 5.61
C LEU A 139 -5.85 17.28 6.94
N SER A 140 -7.06 17.84 6.91
CA SER A 140 -7.82 18.06 8.13
C SER A 140 -8.02 16.73 8.87
N THR A 141 -8.17 16.76 10.19
CA THR A 141 -8.38 15.54 10.98
C THR A 141 -9.53 14.70 10.42
N THR A 142 -10.58 15.35 9.92
CA THR A 142 -11.73 14.71 9.26
C THR A 142 -11.34 14.02 7.96
N GLN A 143 -10.55 14.68 7.09
CA GLN A 143 -10.09 14.08 5.84
C GLN A 143 -9.19 12.86 6.10
N ARG A 144 -8.29 12.96 7.08
CA ARG A 144 -7.44 11.83 7.50
C ARG A 144 -8.29 10.68 8.02
N PHE A 145 -9.27 10.97 8.87
CA PHE A 145 -10.19 9.97 9.41
C PHE A 145 -10.95 9.23 8.29
N LEU A 146 -11.53 9.96 7.33
CA LEU A 146 -12.22 9.37 6.19
C LEU A 146 -11.30 8.52 5.32
N GLN A 147 -10.07 8.99 5.07
CA GLN A 147 -9.08 8.25 4.31
C GLN A 147 -8.68 6.94 5.01
N PHE A 148 -8.35 6.99 6.31
CA PHE A 148 -8.00 5.78 7.06
C PHE A 148 -9.17 4.81 7.18
N THR A 149 -10.39 5.32 7.34
CA THR A 149 -11.60 4.49 7.34
C THR A 149 -11.76 3.77 6.00
N SER A 150 -11.58 4.46 4.88
CA SER A 150 -11.62 3.86 3.55
C SER A 150 -10.52 2.81 3.35
N ILE A 151 -9.30 3.07 3.80
CA ILE A 151 -8.18 2.12 3.72
C ILE A 151 -8.47 0.88 4.58
N GLY A 152 -8.98 1.07 5.79
CA GLY A 152 -9.37 -0.02 6.68
C GLY A 152 -10.49 -0.88 6.09
N PHE A 153 -11.47 -0.27 5.44
CA PHE A 153 -12.52 -1.00 4.72
C PHE A 153 -11.93 -1.85 3.59
N ASP A 154 -11.09 -1.28 2.72
CA ASP A 154 -10.41 -1.99 1.64
C ASP A 154 -9.50 -3.13 2.14
N HIS A 155 -8.95 -2.97 3.35
CA HIS A 155 -8.09 -3.96 3.99
C HIS A 155 -8.88 -5.21 4.39
N VAL A 156 -10.06 -5.04 5.00
CA VAL A 156 -10.90 -6.17 5.43
C VAL A 156 -11.72 -6.73 4.26
N ILE A 157 -12.40 -5.87 3.50
CA ILE A 157 -13.30 -6.26 2.40
C ILE A 157 -12.80 -5.60 1.10
N PRO A 158 -12.37 -6.37 0.08
CA PRO A 158 -12.45 -7.83 -0.10
C PRO A 158 -11.14 -8.59 0.24
N LYS A 159 -10.10 -7.90 0.71
CA LYS A 159 -8.73 -8.45 0.73
C LYS A 159 -8.39 -9.26 2.00
N GLY A 160 -9.08 -9.01 3.12
CA GLY A 160 -8.77 -9.53 4.46
C GLY A 160 -9.62 -10.74 4.85
N TRP A 161 -9.56 -11.82 4.06
CA TRP A 161 -10.28 -13.06 4.35
C TRP A 161 -9.88 -13.70 5.69
N ASP A 162 -8.62 -13.54 6.08
CA ASP A 162 -8.10 -13.91 7.39
C ASP A 162 -8.89 -13.25 8.53
N HIS A 163 -9.12 -11.94 8.44
CA HIS A 163 -9.91 -11.18 9.41
C HIS A 163 -11.36 -11.63 9.45
N ILE A 164 -11.97 -11.84 8.28
CA ILE A 164 -13.36 -12.33 8.19
C ILE A 164 -13.48 -13.71 8.85
N LEU A 165 -12.59 -14.65 8.51
CA LEU A 165 -12.59 -16.00 9.09
C LEU A 165 -12.35 -15.96 10.60
N PHE A 166 -11.44 -15.09 11.07
CA PHE A 166 -11.18 -14.92 12.49
C PHE A 166 -12.38 -14.34 13.25
N ILE A 167 -13.05 -13.32 12.70
CA ILE A 167 -14.28 -12.73 13.27
C ILE A 167 -15.41 -13.76 13.31
N VAL A 168 -15.60 -14.53 12.24
CA VAL A 168 -16.58 -15.64 12.23
C VAL A 168 -16.24 -16.69 13.28
N GLY A 169 -14.96 -17.05 13.42
CA GLY A 169 -14.48 -17.93 14.48
C GLY A 169 -14.82 -17.41 15.88
N MET A 170 -14.56 -16.13 16.16
CA MET A 170 -14.93 -15.50 17.43
C MET A 170 -16.44 -15.47 17.66
N ALA A 171 -17.22 -15.19 16.61
CA ALA A 171 -18.68 -15.17 16.70
C ALA A 171 -19.26 -16.56 17.01
N LEU A 172 -18.73 -17.61 16.41
CA LEU A 172 -19.11 -18.99 16.71
C LEU A 172 -18.66 -19.42 18.13
N SER A 173 -17.61 -18.79 18.67
CA SER A 173 -17.14 -19.06 20.03
C SER A 173 -18.09 -18.59 21.13
N SER A 174 -18.95 -17.62 20.83
CA SER A 174 -19.90 -17.07 21.79
C SER A 174 -21.15 -16.51 21.10
N LEU A 175 -22.27 -17.21 21.28
CA LEU A 175 -23.60 -16.76 20.82
C LEU A 175 -24.17 -15.59 21.65
N LEU A 176 -23.54 -15.26 22.78
CA LEU A 176 -23.94 -14.12 23.62
C LEU A 176 -23.30 -12.83 23.09
N TRP A 177 -24.13 -11.88 22.65
CA TRP A 177 -23.67 -10.61 22.08
C TRP A 177 -22.70 -9.83 22.98
N ARG A 178 -22.92 -9.84 24.30
CA ARG A 178 -22.04 -9.13 25.25
C ARG A 178 -20.63 -9.71 25.29
N GLN A 179 -20.50 -11.03 25.24
CA GLN A 179 -19.22 -11.72 25.25
C GLN A 179 -18.50 -11.53 23.91
N LEU A 180 -19.22 -11.60 22.80
CA LEU A 180 -18.65 -11.34 21.48
C LEU A 180 -18.14 -9.90 21.36
N LEU A 181 -18.91 -8.91 21.83
CA LEU A 181 -18.49 -7.52 21.83
C LEU A 181 -17.19 -7.34 22.62
N LEU A 182 -17.08 -7.99 23.79
CA LEU A 182 -15.85 -7.98 24.58
C LEU A 182 -14.67 -8.54 23.78
N LEU A 183 -14.82 -9.72 23.15
CA LEU A 183 -13.75 -10.34 22.36
C LEU A 183 -13.34 -9.45 21.17
N VAL A 184 -14.30 -8.92 20.42
CA VAL A 184 -14.03 -8.02 19.28
C VAL A 184 -13.33 -6.75 19.76
N THR A 185 -13.77 -6.13 20.85
CA THR A 185 -13.10 -4.95 21.40
C THR A 185 -11.68 -5.27 21.86
N THR A 186 -11.47 -6.41 22.54
CA THR A 186 -10.14 -6.87 22.95
C THR A 186 -9.20 -7.07 21.75
N PHE A 187 -9.69 -7.71 20.68
CA PHE A 187 -8.95 -7.87 19.43
C PHE A 187 -8.57 -6.53 18.81
N THR A 188 -9.55 -5.63 18.65
CA THR A 188 -9.36 -4.32 18.02
C THR A 188 -8.36 -3.46 18.79
N LEU A 189 -8.39 -3.50 20.14
CA LEU A 189 -7.42 -2.77 20.96
C LEU A 189 -6.00 -3.30 20.76
N ALA A 190 -5.81 -4.61 20.78
CA ALA A 190 -4.51 -5.24 20.55
C ALA A 190 -3.97 -4.95 19.14
N HIS A 191 -4.81 -5.10 18.13
CA HIS A 191 -4.46 -4.83 16.73
C HIS A 191 -4.07 -3.36 16.53
N THR A 192 -4.85 -2.43 17.10
CA THR A 192 -4.55 -0.99 16.98
C THR A 192 -3.24 -0.64 17.67
N LEU A 193 -2.93 -1.30 18.80
CA LEU A 193 -1.68 -1.13 19.51
C LEU A 193 -0.47 -1.54 18.65
N THR A 194 -0.48 -2.74 18.06
CA THR A 194 0.65 -3.17 17.21
C THR A 194 0.77 -2.30 15.97
N LEU A 195 -0.35 -1.94 15.31
CA LEU A 195 -0.33 -1.04 14.17
C LEU A 195 0.29 0.33 14.54
N GLY A 196 -0.09 0.88 15.69
CA GLY A 196 0.47 2.12 16.21
C GLY A 196 1.98 2.02 16.44
N LEU A 197 2.45 0.93 17.06
CA LEU A 197 3.87 0.66 17.30
C LEU A 197 4.67 0.48 15.99
N ALA A 198 4.09 -0.19 15.00
CA ALA A 198 4.70 -0.36 13.68
C ALA A 198 4.79 0.96 12.92
N MET A 199 3.76 1.80 13.00
CA MET A 199 3.74 3.13 12.36
C MET A 199 4.82 4.06 12.89
N ILE A 200 5.16 4.00 14.17
CA ILE A 200 6.26 4.78 14.77
C ILE A 200 7.63 4.10 14.66
N GLY A 201 7.70 2.94 14.00
CA GLY A 201 8.94 2.20 13.78
C GLY A 201 9.50 1.50 15.03
N VAL A 202 8.70 1.31 16.08
CA VAL A 202 9.13 0.59 17.30
C VAL A 202 9.11 -0.92 17.08
N VAL A 203 8.21 -1.42 16.24
CA VAL A 203 8.08 -2.85 15.92
C VAL A 203 8.13 -3.04 14.40
N GLU A 204 9.06 -3.87 13.93
CA GLU A 204 9.13 -4.31 12.53
C GLU A 204 9.36 -5.82 12.50
N VAL A 205 8.36 -6.57 12.06
CA VAL A 205 8.42 -8.04 11.96
C VAL A 205 8.18 -8.46 10.53
N SER A 206 8.98 -9.42 10.04
CA SER A 206 8.83 -9.93 8.68
C SER A 206 7.47 -10.59 8.46
N ALA A 207 6.80 -10.25 7.36
CA ALA A 207 5.56 -10.91 6.92
C ALA A 207 5.70 -12.44 6.81
N ARG A 208 6.91 -12.96 6.55
CA ARG A 208 7.18 -14.41 6.50
C ARG A 208 6.91 -15.11 7.85
N ILE A 209 6.99 -14.40 8.96
CA ILE A 209 6.71 -14.91 10.31
C ILE A 209 5.25 -14.63 10.68
N VAL A 210 4.77 -13.43 10.39
CA VAL A 210 3.43 -12.98 10.77
C VAL A 210 2.33 -13.75 10.01
N GLU A 211 2.47 -13.94 8.70
CA GLU A 211 1.44 -14.60 7.88
C GLU A 211 1.14 -16.05 8.34
N PRO A 212 2.14 -16.91 8.62
CA PRO A 212 1.88 -18.23 9.21
C PRO A 212 1.24 -18.18 10.60
N LEU A 213 1.59 -17.19 11.44
CA LEU A 213 1.01 -17.05 12.77
C LEU A 213 -0.45 -16.60 12.72
N ILE A 214 -0.81 -15.73 11.77
CA ILE A 214 -2.21 -15.38 11.47
C ILE A 214 -2.97 -16.64 11.07
N ALA A 215 -2.46 -17.43 10.13
CA ALA A 215 -3.10 -18.69 9.73
C ALA A 215 -3.26 -19.67 10.92
N PHE A 216 -2.22 -19.79 11.75
CA PHE A 216 -2.27 -20.59 12.98
C PHE A 216 -3.36 -20.11 13.94
N SER A 217 -3.52 -18.80 14.13
CA SER A 217 -4.53 -18.24 15.03
C SER A 217 -5.96 -18.60 14.61
N ILE A 218 -6.24 -18.66 13.30
CA ILE A 218 -7.55 -19.06 12.76
C ILE A 218 -7.80 -20.53 13.07
N VAL A 219 -6.81 -21.40 12.82
CA VAL A 219 -6.90 -22.84 13.15
C VAL A 219 -7.09 -23.03 14.64
N TYR A 220 -6.37 -22.28 15.48
CA TYR A 220 -6.52 -22.34 16.92
C TYR A 220 -7.93 -22.01 17.37
N VAL A 221 -8.50 -20.89 16.89
CA VAL A 221 -9.87 -20.49 17.24
C VAL A 221 -10.89 -21.53 16.75
N ALA A 222 -10.68 -22.11 15.57
CA ALA A 222 -11.53 -23.19 15.07
C ALA A 222 -11.50 -24.42 15.98
N ILE A 223 -10.32 -24.85 16.44
CA ILE A 223 -10.16 -25.96 17.39
C ILE A 223 -10.79 -25.60 18.75
N GLU A 224 -10.54 -24.39 19.25
CA GLU A 224 -11.08 -23.93 20.53
C GLU A 224 -12.61 -23.95 20.54
N ASN A 225 -13.26 -23.66 19.41
CA ASN A 225 -14.71 -23.74 19.28
C ASN A 225 -15.26 -25.17 19.38
N LEU A 226 -14.44 -26.20 19.14
CA LEU A 226 -14.82 -27.60 19.35
C LEU A 226 -14.64 -28.03 20.82
N MET A 227 -13.95 -27.24 21.63
CA MET A 227 -13.71 -27.53 23.04
C MET A 227 -14.84 -26.95 23.91
N THR A 228 -15.41 -27.79 24.77
CA THR A 228 -16.41 -27.36 25.75
C THR A 228 -15.78 -26.66 26.96
N HIS A 229 -16.53 -25.77 27.63
CA HIS A 229 -16.19 -25.17 28.95
C HIS A 229 -15.01 -24.18 29.00
N GLN A 230 -14.72 -23.46 27.91
CA GLN A 230 -13.69 -22.42 27.95
C GLN A 230 -14.19 -21.13 28.61
N SER A 231 -13.45 -20.63 29.61
CA SER A 231 -13.79 -19.38 30.29
C SER A 231 -13.58 -18.17 29.38
N ILE A 232 -14.44 -17.16 29.53
CA ILE A 232 -14.33 -15.90 28.76
C ILE A 232 -12.97 -15.22 28.98
N LYS A 233 -12.41 -15.30 30.20
CA LYS A 233 -11.09 -14.74 30.53
C LYS A 233 -9.98 -15.34 29.67
N ARG A 234 -9.97 -16.67 29.52
CA ARG A 234 -8.98 -17.36 28.67
C ARG A 234 -9.13 -16.95 27.20
N LYS A 235 -10.37 -16.91 26.70
CA LYS A 235 -10.67 -16.46 25.34
C LYS A 235 -10.19 -15.03 25.08
N SER A 236 -10.45 -14.11 26.01
CA SER A 236 -10.00 -12.71 25.89
C SER A 236 -8.48 -12.60 25.83
N ILE A 237 -7.74 -13.37 26.63
CA ILE A 237 -6.26 -13.37 26.59
C ILE A 237 -5.77 -13.89 25.24
N VAL A 238 -6.31 -15.00 24.76
CA VAL A 238 -5.95 -15.58 23.46
C VAL A 238 -6.24 -14.60 22.33
N VAL A 239 -7.44 -14.02 22.31
CA VAL A 239 -7.86 -13.04 21.31
C VAL A 239 -7.02 -11.77 21.36
N PHE A 240 -6.61 -11.32 22.55
CA PHE A 240 -5.67 -10.20 22.67
C PHE A 240 -4.33 -10.52 22.02
N LEU A 241 -3.74 -11.68 22.34
CA LEU A 241 -2.46 -12.10 21.75
C LEU A 241 -2.54 -12.24 20.23
N PHE A 242 -3.62 -12.83 19.71
CA PHE A 242 -3.84 -12.92 18.28
C PHE A 242 -4.09 -11.55 17.64
N GLY A 243 -4.79 -10.64 18.32
CA GLY A 243 -4.93 -9.26 17.87
C GLY A 243 -3.58 -8.55 17.73
N LEU A 244 -2.63 -8.79 18.65
CA LEU A 244 -1.27 -8.24 18.51
C LEU A 244 -0.53 -8.77 17.27
N ILE A 245 -0.81 -10.01 16.85
CA ILE A 245 -0.18 -10.64 15.68
C ILE A 245 -0.81 -10.17 14.37
N HIS A 246 -2.13 -9.94 14.36
CA HIS A 246 -2.84 -9.49 13.16
C HIS A 246 -2.54 -8.03 12.81
N GLY A 247 -2.28 -7.18 13.83
CA GLY A 247 -1.95 -5.77 13.64
C GLY A 247 -0.52 -5.51 13.21
#